data_AF-A0A397SB62-F1
#
_entry.id   AF-A0A397SB62-F1
#
_cell.length_a   1.000
_cell.length_b   1.000
_cell.length_c   1.000
_cell.angle_alpha   90.00
_cell.angle_beta   90.00
_cell.angle_gamma   90.00
#
_symmetry.space_group_name_H-M   'P 1'
#
loop_
_entity.id
_entity.type
_entity.pdbx_description
1 polymer ?
#
loop_
_entity_poly.entity_id
_entity_poly.type
_entity_poly.pdbx_seq_one_letter_code
_entity_poly.pdbx_strand_id
1 'polypeptide(L)'
;MIIVIIGAVIKKTHTLFYQIITSDKRTAVSGVHFYELQLKCIDRNYKCKSWKLKLHNESSKIMQIRHAKGLAKYIQVNFENSIQNYYNSKDHIILKPLEFTVQNKDYYTLFGEKNPNKQKQKMQSVVRIQDVENVLHDAYCYFAAIESKLPQKYAVSQTYQEIDASMEN
;
A
#
# COMPACT_ATOMS: atom_id res chain seq x y z
N MET A 1 -10.94 3.25 4.02
CA MET A 1 -10.50 4.49 4.74
C MET A 1 -9.35 5.19 4.04
N ILE A 2 -8.31 4.49 3.56
CA ILE A 2 -7.26 5.10 2.71
C ILE A 2 -7.85 5.64 1.40
N ILE A 3 -8.76 4.91 0.76
CA ILE A 3 -9.48 5.35 -0.45
C ILE A 3 -10.32 6.60 -0.20
N VAL A 4 -10.96 6.72 0.98
CA VAL A 4 -11.78 7.89 1.36
C VAL A 4 -10.90 9.12 1.59
N ILE A 5 -9.71 8.95 2.17
CA ILE A 5 -8.76 10.03 2.40
C ILE A 5 -8.16 10.51 1.07
N ILE A 6 -7.81 9.59 0.16
CA ILE A 6 -7.32 9.92 -1.18
C ILE A 6 -8.42 10.65 -1.98
N GLY A 7 -9.65 10.14 -2.00
CA GLY A 7 -10.78 10.77 -2.68
C GLY A 7 -11.14 12.16 -2.12
N ALA A 8 -11.09 12.34 -0.80
CA ALA A 8 -11.36 13.63 -0.16
C ALA A 8 -10.24 14.66 -0.40
N VAL A 9 -8.97 14.22 -0.45
CA VAL A 9 -7.83 15.07 -0.79
C VAL A 9 -7.93 15.51 -2.25
N ILE A 10 -8.21 14.58 -3.18
CA ILE A 10 -8.40 14.88 -4.61
C ILE A 10 -9.56 15.86 -4.83
N LYS A 11 -10.69 15.66 -4.13
CA LYS A 11 -11.88 16.52 -4.26
C LYS A 11 -11.63 17.93 -3.71
N LYS A 12 -10.93 18.05 -2.57
CA LYS A 12 -10.61 19.35 -1.96
C LYS A 12 -9.55 20.13 -2.74
N THR A 13 -8.56 19.45 -3.32
CA THR A 13 -7.63 20.08 -4.26
C THR A 13 -8.38 20.55 -5.50
N HIS A 14 -9.25 19.73 -6.10
CA HIS A 14 -10.01 20.11 -7.30
C HIS A 14 -10.85 21.38 -7.12
N THR A 15 -11.52 21.58 -5.97
CA THR A 15 -12.34 22.78 -5.71
C THR A 15 -11.51 24.06 -5.55
N LEU A 16 -10.38 23.99 -4.84
CA LEU A 16 -9.45 25.12 -4.69
C LEU A 16 -8.74 25.45 -6.03
N PHE A 17 -8.41 24.42 -6.82
CA PHE A 17 -7.82 24.59 -8.15
C PHE A 17 -8.80 25.19 -9.15
N TYR A 18 -10.09 24.82 -9.11
CA TYR A 18 -11.10 25.40 -9.99
C TYR A 18 -11.24 26.91 -9.77
N GLN A 19 -11.19 27.38 -8.51
CA GLN A 19 -11.24 28.81 -8.16
C GLN A 19 -10.00 29.60 -8.62
N ILE A 20 -8.81 28.99 -8.60
CA ILE A 20 -7.57 29.64 -9.04
C ILE A 20 -7.50 29.74 -10.56
N ILE A 21 -7.90 28.68 -11.28
CA ILE A 21 -7.90 28.66 -12.75
C ILE A 21 -9.01 29.53 -13.34
N THR A 22 -10.17 29.65 -12.67
CA THR A 22 -11.27 30.52 -13.13
C THR A 22 -11.06 32.01 -12.83
N SER A 23 -10.14 32.36 -11.93
CA SER A 23 -9.86 33.77 -11.58
C SER A 23 -9.05 34.52 -12.64
N ASP A 24 -8.29 33.82 -13.51
CA ASP A 24 -7.48 34.48 -14.53
C ASP A 24 -7.49 33.68 -15.85
N LYS A 25 -8.38 34.10 -16.75
CA LYS A 25 -8.60 33.45 -18.06
C LYS A 25 -7.49 33.72 -19.08
N ARG A 26 -6.39 34.40 -18.71
CA ARG A 26 -5.42 34.93 -19.68
C ARG A 26 -4.01 34.35 -19.62
N THR A 27 -3.71 33.48 -18.66
CA THR A 27 -2.33 33.05 -18.44
C THR A 27 -2.22 31.53 -18.53
N ALA A 28 -1.75 31.02 -19.67
CA ALA A 28 -1.47 29.61 -19.84
C ALA A 28 -0.30 29.21 -18.91
N VAL A 29 -0.63 28.52 -17.82
CA VAL A 29 0.37 28.02 -16.87
C VAL A 29 1.16 26.89 -17.53
N SER A 30 2.48 27.06 -17.63
CA SER A 30 3.40 26.02 -18.09
C SER A 30 3.23 24.75 -17.24
N GLY A 31 3.12 23.58 -17.89
CA GLY A 31 2.95 22.29 -17.20
C GLY A 31 4.06 21.99 -16.20
N VAL A 32 5.27 22.51 -16.43
CA VAL A 32 6.40 22.37 -15.49
C VAL A 32 6.15 23.16 -14.21
N HIS A 33 5.67 24.40 -14.32
CA HIS A 33 5.30 25.22 -13.16
C HIS A 33 4.12 24.63 -12.40
N PHE A 34 3.18 24.01 -13.12
CA PHE A 34 2.06 23.28 -12.54
C PHE A 34 2.54 22.09 -11.68
N TYR A 35 3.45 21.27 -12.22
CA TYR A 35 4.05 20.15 -11.48
C TYR A 35 4.84 20.62 -10.26
N GLU A 36 5.61 21.70 -10.38
CA GLU A 36 6.39 22.25 -9.26
C GLU A 36 5.48 22.76 -8.13
N LEU A 37 4.38 23.42 -8.45
CA LEU A 37 3.37 23.86 -7.48
C LEU A 37 2.69 22.68 -6.76
N GLN A 38 2.39 21.60 -7.49
CA GLN A 38 1.87 20.36 -6.89
C GLN A 38 2.87 19.74 -5.91
N LEU A 39 4.15 19.65 -6.28
CA LEU A 39 5.21 19.13 -5.41
C LEU A 39 5.37 19.99 -4.15
N LYS A 40 5.33 21.32 -4.28
CA LYS A 40 5.37 22.26 -3.14
C LYS A 40 4.17 22.11 -2.20
N CYS A 41 2.98 21.88 -2.74
CA CYS A 41 1.78 21.62 -1.94
C CYS A 41 1.89 20.30 -1.17
N ILE A 42 2.45 19.26 -1.79
CA ILE A 42 2.70 17.96 -1.16
C ILE A 42 3.76 18.10 -0.06
N ASP A 43 4.90 18.72 -0.34
CA ASP A 43 6.00 18.92 0.62
C ASP A 43 5.55 19.73 1.86
N ARG A 44 4.75 20.78 1.68
CA ARG A 44 4.13 21.51 2.80
C ARG A 44 3.23 20.63 3.66
N ASN A 45 2.44 19.75 3.05
CA ASN A 45 1.56 18.84 3.79
C ASN A 45 2.35 17.76 4.55
N TYR A 46 3.52 17.35 4.03
CA TYR A 46 4.42 16.43 4.72
C TYR A 46 5.19 17.10 5.87
N LYS A 47 5.66 18.33 5.71
CA LYS A 47 6.45 19.05 6.74
C LYS A 47 5.62 19.55 7.93
N CYS A 48 4.34 19.85 7.75
CA CYS A 48 3.53 20.50 8.80
C CYS A 48 2.81 19.56 9.79
N LYS A 49 3.14 18.27 9.85
CA LYS A 49 2.39 17.32 10.68
C LYS A 49 3.31 16.44 11.52
N SER A 50 3.98 17.05 12.51
CA SER A 50 4.46 16.32 13.69
C SER A 50 3.23 15.85 14.48
N TRP A 51 2.65 14.72 14.10
CA TRP A 51 1.52 14.15 14.84
C TRP A 51 2.06 13.70 16.19
N LYS A 52 1.77 14.47 17.24
CA LYS A 52 1.99 14.02 18.61
C LYS A 52 1.25 12.69 18.75
N LEU A 53 1.98 11.63 19.06
CA LEU A 53 1.39 10.32 19.28
C LEU A 53 0.44 10.43 20.46
N LYS A 54 -0.82 10.02 20.24
CA LYS A 54 -1.80 9.91 21.31
C LYS A 54 -1.42 8.78 22.26
N LEU A 55 -1.83 8.90 23.51
CA LEU A 55 -1.73 7.77 24.43
C LEU A 55 -2.61 6.61 23.92
N HIS A 56 -2.24 5.38 24.29
CA HIS A 56 -2.94 4.19 23.79
C HIS A 56 -4.41 4.19 24.18
N ASN A 57 -4.74 4.50 25.44
CA ASN A 57 -6.10 4.70 25.95
C ASN A 57 -6.90 5.83 25.24
N GLU A 58 -6.24 6.88 24.75
CA GLU A 58 -6.86 7.97 24.00
C GLU A 58 -7.14 7.62 22.53
N SER A 59 -6.56 6.53 22.04
CA SER A 59 -6.74 6.06 20.66
C SER A 59 -7.92 5.09 20.55
N SER A 60 -8.63 5.12 19.42
CA SER A 60 -9.75 4.19 19.21
C SER A 60 -9.25 2.74 19.11
N LYS A 61 -10.09 1.76 19.48
CA LYS A 61 -9.76 0.33 19.40
C LYS A 61 -9.24 -0.08 18.00
N ILE A 62 -9.84 0.46 16.94
CA ILE A 62 -9.42 0.23 15.55
C ILE A 62 -7.98 0.75 15.32
N MET A 63 -7.66 1.93 15.84
CA MET A 63 -6.33 2.50 15.75
C MET A 63 -5.30 1.67 16.52
N GLN A 64 -5.64 1.24 17.75
CA GLN A 64 -4.80 0.37 18.58
C GLN A 64 -4.44 -0.93 17.82
N ILE A 65 -5.43 -1.59 17.22
CA ILE A 65 -5.21 -2.80 16.40
C ILE A 65 -4.33 -2.50 15.18
N ARG A 66 -4.53 -1.35 14.52
CA ARG A 66 -3.70 -0.94 13.38
C ARG A 66 -2.24 -0.72 13.79
N HIS A 67 -2.00 -0.07 14.92
CA HIS A 67 -0.65 0.12 15.45
C HIS A 67 0.02 -1.22 15.78
N ALA A 68 -0.69 -2.12 16.46
CA ALA A 68 -0.17 -3.46 16.76
C ALA A 68 0.20 -4.24 15.50
N LYS A 69 -0.68 -4.25 14.50
CA LYS A 69 -0.41 -4.89 13.18
C LYS A 69 0.74 -4.21 12.43
N GLY A 70 0.83 -2.89 12.52
CA GLY A 70 1.92 -2.12 11.90
C GLY A 70 3.27 -2.47 12.50
N LEU A 71 3.34 -2.58 13.83
CA LEU A 71 4.55 -2.99 14.55
C LEU A 71 4.97 -4.42 14.18
N ALA A 72 4.02 -5.37 14.20
CA ALA A 72 4.30 -6.75 13.81
C ALA A 72 4.84 -6.83 12.37
N LYS A 73 4.24 -6.10 11.43
CA LYS A 73 4.72 -6.02 10.05
C LYS A 73 6.13 -5.42 9.96
N TYR A 74 6.41 -4.37 10.72
CA TYR A 74 7.74 -3.76 10.77
C TYR A 74 8.78 -4.76 11.27
N ILE A 75 8.50 -5.50 12.34
CA ILE A 75 9.39 -6.53 12.89
C ILE A 75 9.62 -7.64 11.87
N GLN A 76 8.57 -8.13 11.19
CA GLN A 76 8.71 -9.15 10.15
C GLN A 76 9.65 -8.69 9.02
N VAL A 77 9.42 -7.50 8.47
CA VAL A 77 10.26 -6.98 7.37
C VAL A 77 11.70 -6.76 7.82
N ASN A 78 11.89 -6.20 9.02
CA ASN A 78 13.22 -5.98 9.57
C ASN A 78 13.96 -7.31 9.81
N PHE A 79 13.25 -8.33 10.31
CA PHE A 79 13.77 -9.68 10.48
C PHE A 79 14.21 -10.29 9.14
N GLU A 80 13.31 -10.32 8.14
CA GLU A 80 13.59 -10.84 6.80
C GLU A 80 14.80 -10.15 6.14
N ASN A 81 14.91 -8.82 6.27
CA ASN A 81 16.05 -8.06 5.75
C ASN A 81 17.34 -8.34 6.50
N SER A 82 17.27 -8.58 7.82
CA SER A 82 18.45 -8.81 8.65
C SER A 82 19.05 -10.20 8.45
N ILE A 83 18.23 -11.22 8.12
CA ILE A 83 18.68 -12.62 7.99
C ILE A 83 19.90 -12.76 7.08
N GLN A 84 19.91 -12.07 5.94
CA GLN A 84 20.99 -12.16 4.94
C GLN A 84 22.35 -11.69 5.47
N ASN A 85 22.36 -10.82 6.49
CA ASN A 85 23.58 -10.26 7.05
C ASN A 85 24.17 -11.13 8.17
N TYR A 86 23.39 -12.04 8.75
CA TYR A 86 23.79 -12.79 9.95
C TYR A 86 23.84 -14.30 9.77
N TYR A 87 23.12 -14.85 8.80
CA TYR A 87 22.97 -16.31 8.64
C TYR A 87 23.23 -16.77 7.21
N ASN A 88 23.52 -18.06 7.05
CA ASN A 88 23.67 -18.67 5.74
C ASN A 88 22.30 -18.83 5.07
N SER A 89 22.24 -18.71 3.74
CA SER A 89 21.01 -18.92 2.98
C SER A 89 20.47 -20.35 3.06
N LYS A 90 21.29 -21.32 3.49
CA LYS A 90 20.89 -22.71 3.72
C LYS A 90 20.22 -22.95 5.07
N ASP A 91 20.36 -22.04 6.02
CA ASP A 91 19.82 -22.21 7.37
C ASP A 91 18.32 -21.95 7.38
N HIS A 92 17.55 -22.86 8.00
CA HIS A 92 16.11 -22.67 8.13
C HIS A 92 15.80 -21.74 9.31
N ILE A 93 15.54 -20.48 8.99
CA ILE A 93 15.27 -19.44 9.98
C ILE A 93 13.78 -19.08 9.94
N ILE A 94 13.12 -19.13 11.09
CA ILE A 94 11.69 -18.86 11.22
C ILE A 94 11.46 -17.85 12.34
N LEU A 95 10.71 -16.79 12.05
CA LEU A 95 10.24 -15.86 13.08
C LEU A 95 9.08 -16.50 13.85
N LYS A 96 9.30 -16.76 15.14
CA LYS A 96 8.23 -17.20 16.05
C LYS A 96 7.18 -16.10 16.26
N PRO A 97 5.97 -16.45 16.73
CA PRO A 97 4.93 -15.46 17.02
C PRO A 97 5.42 -14.32 17.91
N LEU A 98 4.94 -13.11 17.63
CA LEU A 98 5.24 -11.92 18.44
C LEU A 98 4.12 -11.69 19.44
N GLU A 99 4.54 -11.63 20.71
CA GLU A 99 3.70 -11.33 21.86
C GLU A 99 4.19 -10.05 22.53
N PHE A 100 3.27 -9.12 22.79
CA PHE A 100 3.58 -7.89 23.50
C PHE A 100 2.35 -7.28 24.16
N THR A 101 2.57 -6.53 25.24
CA THR A 101 1.51 -5.87 26.00
C THR A 101 1.61 -4.35 25.87
N VAL A 102 0.47 -3.69 25.68
CA VAL A 102 0.37 -2.23 25.77
C VAL A 102 -0.76 -1.87 26.72
N GLN A 103 -0.41 -1.19 27.83
CA GLN A 103 -1.38 -0.76 28.86
C GLN A 103 -2.35 -1.89 29.27
N ASN A 104 -1.79 -3.06 29.62
CA ASN A 104 -2.53 -4.27 30.03
C ASN A 104 -3.39 -4.93 28.94
N LYS A 105 -3.14 -4.62 27.66
CA LYS A 105 -3.71 -5.38 26.54
C LYS A 105 -2.63 -6.17 25.84
N ASP A 106 -2.83 -7.47 25.80
CA ASP A 106 -1.93 -8.37 25.12
C ASP A 106 -2.28 -8.45 23.63
N TYR A 107 -1.24 -8.43 22.81
CA TYR A 107 -1.31 -8.58 21.38
C TYR A 107 -0.52 -9.80 20.98
N TYR A 108 -1.19 -10.66 20.19
CA TYR A 108 -0.61 -11.88 19.64
C TYR A 108 -0.60 -11.79 18.13
N THR A 109 0.57 -11.96 17.50
CA THR A 109 0.69 -12.00 16.04
C THR A 109 1.47 -13.22 15.59
N LEU A 110 0.82 -14.04 14.76
CA LEU A 110 1.43 -15.15 14.04
C LEU A 110 2.14 -14.63 12.79
N PHE A 111 3.35 -15.14 12.54
CA PHE A 111 4.07 -14.91 11.29
C PHE A 111 4.18 -16.23 10.51
N GLY A 112 4.14 -16.15 9.18
CA GLY A 112 4.26 -17.31 8.29
C GLY A 112 2.95 -17.77 7.65
N GLU A 113 1.78 -17.46 8.23
CA GLU A 113 0.49 -17.75 7.59
C GLU A 113 0.16 -16.72 6.49
N LYS A 114 0.62 -16.98 5.27
CA LYS A 114 0.00 -16.37 4.09
C LYS A 114 -1.36 -17.01 3.91
N ASN A 115 -2.43 -16.29 4.28
CA ASN A 115 -3.79 -16.76 4.03
C ASN A 115 -3.97 -16.94 2.49
N PRO A 116 -4.14 -18.18 2.00
CA PRO A 116 -4.17 -18.46 0.57
C PRO A 116 -5.35 -17.76 -0.12
N ASN A 117 -6.48 -17.60 0.59
CA ASN A 117 -7.67 -16.92 0.05
C ASN A 117 -7.40 -15.42 -0.19
N LYS A 118 -6.67 -14.75 0.71
CA LYS A 118 -6.29 -13.33 0.51
C LYS A 118 -5.31 -13.15 -0.63
N GLN A 119 -4.41 -14.11 -0.82
CA GLN A 119 -3.47 -14.10 -1.94
C GLN A 119 -4.24 -14.28 -3.26
N LYS A 120 -5.10 -15.29 -3.34
CA LYS A 120 -5.98 -15.53 -4.49
C LYS A 120 -6.85 -14.31 -4.84
N GLN A 121 -7.49 -13.69 -3.85
CA GLN A 121 -8.27 -12.46 -4.05
C GLN A 121 -7.43 -11.29 -4.59
N LYS A 122 -6.18 -11.14 -4.12
CA LYS A 122 -5.26 -10.12 -4.63
C LYS A 122 -4.91 -10.37 -6.10
N MET A 123 -4.60 -11.61 -6.48
CA MET A 123 -4.32 -11.95 -7.88
C MET A 123 -5.54 -11.73 -8.78
N GLN A 124 -6.73 -12.18 -8.36
CA GLN A 124 -7.97 -11.97 -9.11
C GLN A 124 -8.30 -10.48 -9.32
N SER A 125 -7.98 -9.64 -8.33
CA SER A 125 -8.17 -8.18 -8.45
C SER A 125 -7.23 -7.56 -9.48
N VAL A 126 -5.98 -8.05 -9.58
CA VAL A 126 -5.03 -7.59 -10.60
C VAL A 126 -5.48 -7.98 -12.00
N VAL A 127 -5.88 -9.24 -12.20
CA VAL A 127 -6.44 -9.73 -13.47
C VAL A 127 -7.61 -8.86 -13.91
N ARG A 128 -8.59 -8.62 -13.02
CA ARG A 128 -9.73 -7.74 -13.32
C ARG A 128 -9.33 -6.31 -13.69
N ILE A 129 -8.35 -5.72 -13.02
CA ILE A 129 -7.88 -4.37 -13.35
C ILE A 129 -7.20 -4.35 -14.71
N GLN A 130 -6.39 -5.36 -15.04
CA GLN A 130 -5.76 -5.46 -16.35
C GLN A 130 -6.79 -5.56 -17.47
N ASP A 131 -7.86 -6.33 -17.26
CA ASP A 131 -8.93 -6.51 -18.24
C ASP A 131 -9.82 -5.26 -18.35
N VAL A 132 -10.19 -4.64 -17.22
CA VAL A 132 -11.07 -3.44 -17.21
C VAL A 132 -10.36 -2.20 -17.74
N GLU A 133 -9.09 -2.00 -17.38
CA GLU A 133 -8.30 -0.83 -17.78
C GLU A 133 -7.47 -1.08 -19.06
N ASN A 134 -7.60 -2.24 -19.70
CA ASN A 134 -6.82 -2.65 -20.88
C ASN A 134 -5.30 -2.48 -20.69
N VAL A 135 -4.80 -2.78 -19.48
CA VAL A 135 -3.36 -2.71 -19.21
C VAL A 135 -2.68 -3.87 -19.90
N LEU A 136 -1.87 -3.57 -20.93
CA LEU A 136 -1.06 -4.57 -21.62
C LEU A 136 -0.25 -5.39 -20.60
N HIS A 137 -0.29 -6.72 -20.77
CA HIS A 137 0.37 -7.66 -19.87
C HIS A 137 1.87 -7.36 -19.69
N ASP A 138 2.54 -6.96 -20.78
CA ASP A 138 3.95 -6.58 -20.74
C ASP A 138 4.19 -5.29 -19.94
N ALA A 139 3.29 -4.32 -20.01
CA ALA A 139 3.37 -3.10 -19.21
C ALA A 139 3.27 -3.43 -17.71
N TYR A 140 2.34 -4.32 -17.33
CA TYR A 140 2.25 -4.82 -15.97
C TYR A 140 3.55 -5.54 -15.53
N CYS A 141 4.16 -6.33 -16.42
CA CYS A 141 5.44 -6.99 -16.13
C CYS A 141 6.57 -6.00 -15.80
N TYR A 142 6.66 -4.89 -16.53
CA TYR A 142 7.61 -3.82 -16.22
C TYR A 142 7.35 -3.19 -14.86
N PHE A 143 6.09 -2.90 -14.52
CA PHE A 143 5.75 -2.35 -13.21
C PHE A 143 6.04 -3.32 -12.06
N ALA A 144 5.72 -4.60 -12.24
CA ALA A 144 5.97 -5.63 -11.25
C ALA A 144 7.46 -5.88 -10.99
N ALA A 145 8.32 -5.63 -11.99
CA ALA A 145 9.77 -5.70 -11.83
C ALA A 145 10.33 -4.55 -10.98
N ILE A 146 9.69 -3.38 -11.01
CA ILE A 146 10.14 -2.17 -10.31
C ILE A 146 9.53 -2.07 -8.90
N GLU A 147 8.29 -2.53 -8.70
CA GLU A 147 7.59 -2.49 -7.41
C GLU A 147 7.38 -3.92 -6.87
N SER A 148 8.21 -4.31 -5.90
CA SER A 148 8.17 -5.63 -5.25
C SER A 148 6.88 -5.94 -4.50
N LYS A 149 6.02 -4.95 -4.25
CA LYS A 149 4.69 -5.16 -3.65
C LYS A 149 3.65 -5.70 -4.63
N LEU A 150 3.91 -5.66 -5.94
CA LEU A 150 3.01 -6.20 -6.97
C LEU A 150 3.12 -7.73 -7.06
N PRO A 151 2.01 -8.44 -7.35
CA PRO A 151 2.06 -9.88 -7.58
C PRO A 151 3.00 -10.28 -8.73
N GLN A 152 3.73 -11.37 -8.53
CA GLN A 152 4.75 -11.85 -9.46
C GLN A 152 4.10 -12.42 -10.75
N LYS A 153 4.78 -12.26 -11.89
CA LYS A 153 4.26 -12.58 -13.24
C LYS A 153 3.61 -13.97 -13.33
N TYR A 154 4.30 -15.00 -12.83
CA TYR A 154 3.83 -16.38 -12.94
C TYR A 154 2.48 -16.60 -12.22
N ALA A 155 2.30 -15.97 -11.05
CA ALA A 155 1.13 -16.15 -10.21
C ALA A 155 -0.12 -15.48 -10.84
N VAL A 156 0.08 -14.35 -11.51
CA VAL A 156 -1.00 -13.66 -12.25
C VAL A 156 -1.39 -14.48 -13.48
N SER A 157 -0.42 -14.98 -14.25
CA SER A 157 -0.67 -15.82 -15.44
C SER A 157 -1.44 -17.11 -15.12
N GLN A 158 -1.13 -17.76 -13.99
CA GLN A 158 -1.86 -18.95 -13.56
C GLN A 158 -3.30 -18.63 -13.19
N THR A 159 -3.55 -17.44 -12.63
CA THR A 159 -4.90 -17.00 -12.27
C THR A 159 -5.74 -16.69 -13.52
N TYR A 160 -5.13 -16.15 -14.59
CA TYR A 160 -5.77 -16.00 -15.90
C TYR A 160 -6.27 -17.35 -16.44
N GLN A 161 -5.38 -18.35 -16.49
CA GLN A 161 -5.72 -19.69 -16.97
C GLN A 161 -6.84 -20.35 -16.14
N GLU A 162 -6.85 -20.17 -14.83
CA GLU A 162 -7.92 -20.66 -13.96
C GLU A 162 -9.27 -19.98 -14.24
N ILE A 163 -9.28 -18.67 -14.50
CA ILE A 163 -10.51 -17.92 -14.80
C ILE A 163 -11.03 -18.31 -16.18
N ASP A 164 -10.17 -18.36 -17.20
CA ASP A 164 -10.56 -18.75 -18.56
C ASP A 164 -11.12 -20.17 -18.58
N ALA A 165 -10.46 -21.13 -17.93
CA ALA A 165 -10.94 -22.51 -17.80
C ALA A 165 -12.26 -22.63 -17.00
N SER A 166 -12.56 -21.67 -16.12
CA SER A 166 -13.84 -21.63 -15.39
C SER A 166 -15.00 -21.03 -16.20
N MET A 167 -14.69 -20.34 -17.30
CA MET A 167 -15.67 -19.77 -18.22
C MET A 167 -15.99 -20.69 -19.40
N GLU A 168 -15.11 -21.67 -19.68
CA GLU A 168 -15.28 -22.69 -20.72
C GLU A 168 -16.11 -23.92 -20.28
N ASN A 169 -16.43 -24.05 -18.98
CA ASN A 169 -17.36 -25.05 -18.43
C ASN A 169 -18.73 -24.43 -18.14
#